data_AF-A0A953XS45-F1
#
_entry.id   AF-A0A953XS45-F1
#
_cell.length_a   1.000
_cell.length_b   1.000
_cell.length_c   1.000
_cell.angle_alpha   90.00
_cell.angle_beta   90.00
_cell.angle_gamma   90.00
#
_symmetry.space_group_name_H-M   'P 1'
#
loop_
_entity.id
_entity.type
_entity.pdbx_description
1 polymer ?
#
loop_
_entity_poly.entity_id
_entity_poly.type
_entity_poly.pdbx_seq_one_letter_code
_entity_poly.pdbx_strand_id
1 'polypeptide(L)'
;MTSLTTSLRDGRDAYLEANGFSTAAYIDKFVHFKFGPIYLAFPSTKTRRAAIPFHDLHHVLTGYQATPIGEGEIGAWEIATGCRKFWAGWVLNLFAMGFALPFAPRRVYRAFIRGRHSTNLYGSEYTEELLATDINDMRRKLGLSEEVPKATGPDKRAFAFWLALSAGQYALLALSVLVPLALLIWWIWF
;
A
#
# COMPACT_ATOMS: atom_id res chain seq x y z
N MET A 1 24.39 0.87 29.46
CA MET A 1 23.22 0.12 28.97
C MET A 1 22.88 0.65 27.59
N THR A 2 23.38 0.00 26.54
CA THR A 2 22.93 0.22 25.16
C THR A 2 21.49 -0.29 25.09
N SER A 3 20.53 0.62 24.95
CA SER A 3 19.17 0.24 24.53
C SER A 3 19.31 -0.58 23.25
N LEU A 4 18.84 -1.83 23.24
CA LEU A 4 18.76 -2.63 22.02
C LEU A 4 17.68 -2.02 21.13
N THR A 5 18.07 -1.03 20.34
CA THR A 5 17.24 -0.38 19.32
C THR A 5 16.98 -1.35 18.19
N THR A 6 15.70 -1.64 17.90
CA THR A 6 15.30 -2.54 16.81
C THR A 6 15.53 -1.84 15.47
N SER A 7 16.35 -2.45 14.60
CA SER A 7 16.62 -1.89 13.27
C SER A 7 15.45 -2.09 12.31
N LEU A 8 15.42 -1.35 11.21
CA LEU A 8 14.44 -1.56 10.13
C LEU A 8 14.52 -2.96 9.54
N ARG A 9 15.72 -3.56 9.50
CA ARG A 9 15.92 -4.95 9.11
C ARG A 9 15.18 -5.89 10.05
N ASP A 10 15.42 -5.76 11.35
CA ASP A 10 14.81 -6.63 12.36
C ASP A 10 13.27 -6.48 12.33
N GLY A 11 12.77 -5.25 12.18
CA GLY A 11 11.35 -4.98 12.05
C GLY A 11 10.73 -5.60 10.79
N ARG A 12 11.41 -5.49 9.65
CA ARG A 12 10.98 -6.12 8.39
C ARG A 12 10.94 -7.64 8.54
N ASP A 13 11.99 -8.24 9.07
CA ASP A 13 12.10 -9.69 9.16
C ASP A 13 11.04 -10.26 10.10
N ALA A 14 10.79 -9.61 11.24
CA ALA A 14 9.69 -9.96 12.14
C ALA A 14 8.30 -9.78 11.48
N TYR A 15 8.11 -8.71 10.69
CA TYR A 15 6.87 -8.49 9.93
C TYR A 15 6.65 -9.59 8.89
N LEU A 16 7.69 -9.95 8.13
CA LEU A 16 7.59 -10.98 7.10
C LEU A 16 7.28 -12.34 7.73
N GLU A 17 7.99 -12.71 8.80
CA GLU A 17 7.76 -13.95 9.53
C GLU A 17 6.32 -14.04 10.06
N ALA A 18 5.83 -12.99 10.73
CA ALA A 18 4.49 -12.95 11.30
C ALA A 18 3.36 -13.12 10.27
N ASN A 19 3.62 -12.78 9.01
CA ASN A 19 2.64 -12.85 7.92
C ASN A 19 2.90 -14.01 6.94
N GLY A 20 3.89 -14.87 7.23
CA GLY A 20 4.28 -15.97 6.33
C GLY A 20 4.85 -15.51 4.99
N PHE A 21 5.42 -14.31 4.96
CA PHE A 21 6.07 -13.71 3.80
C PHE A 21 7.59 -13.97 3.81
N SER A 22 8.24 -13.61 2.71
CA SER A 22 9.69 -13.74 2.55
C SER A 22 10.22 -12.70 1.57
N THR A 23 11.47 -12.29 1.77
CA THR A 23 12.20 -11.40 0.85
C THR A 23 12.40 -12.02 -0.54
N ALA A 24 12.17 -13.32 -0.71
CA ALA A 24 12.10 -13.97 -2.03
C ALA A 24 11.12 -13.27 -2.99
N ALA A 25 10.02 -12.72 -2.45
CA ALA A 25 9.03 -11.96 -3.23
C ALA A 25 9.60 -10.68 -3.88
N TYR A 26 10.72 -10.16 -3.38
CA TYR A 26 11.31 -8.90 -3.88
C TYR A 26 11.94 -9.08 -5.26
N ILE A 27 12.40 -10.30 -5.56
CA ILE A 27 13.02 -10.66 -6.83
C ILE A 27 12.10 -11.53 -7.70
N ASP A 28 10.93 -11.93 -7.20
CA ASP A 28 10.03 -12.81 -7.93
C ASP A 28 9.47 -12.13 -9.20
N LYS A 29 9.64 -12.83 -10.31
CA LYS A 29 9.14 -12.41 -11.62
C LYS A 29 7.64 -12.60 -11.76
N PHE A 30 7.01 -13.32 -10.83
CA PHE A 30 5.57 -13.56 -10.81
C PHE A 30 4.95 -13.10 -9.49
N VAL A 31 3.70 -12.67 -9.57
CA VAL A 31 2.82 -12.42 -8.43
C VAL A 31 1.86 -13.58 -8.38
N HIS A 32 1.78 -14.21 -7.22
CA HIS A 32 0.95 -15.39 -7.02
C HIS A 32 -0.32 -15.00 -6.26
N PHE A 33 -1.47 -15.25 -6.87
CA PHE A 33 -2.78 -15.07 -6.26
C PHE A 33 -3.42 -16.44 -6.07
N LYS A 34 -3.81 -16.73 -4.83
CA LYS A 34 -4.61 -17.90 -4.49
C LYS A 34 -6.03 -17.46 -4.17
N PHE A 35 -6.99 -17.86 -4.98
CA PHE A 35 -8.41 -17.63 -4.74
C PHE A 35 -9.11 -18.98 -4.59
N GLY A 36 -9.27 -19.44 -3.34
CA GLY A 36 -9.75 -20.79 -3.06
C GLY A 36 -8.83 -21.87 -3.68
N PRO A 37 -9.35 -22.77 -4.54
CA PRO A 37 -8.55 -23.79 -5.23
C PRO A 37 -7.78 -23.26 -6.45
N ILE A 38 -8.05 -22.03 -6.90
CA ILE A 38 -7.44 -21.47 -8.10
C ILE A 38 -6.13 -20.78 -7.74
N TYR A 39 -5.04 -21.16 -8.43
CA TYR A 39 -3.73 -20.53 -8.33
C TYR A 39 -3.42 -19.80 -9.64
N LEU A 40 -3.28 -18.48 -9.57
CA LEU A 40 -2.94 -17.65 -10.72
C LEU A 40 -1.59 -16.97 -10.48
N ALA A 41 -0.70 -17.07 -11.47
CA ALA A 41 0.56 -16.36 -11.46
C ALA A 41 0.58 -15.33 -12.60
N PHE A 42 0.81 -14.06 -12.26
CA PHE A 42 0.91 -12.98 -13.24
C PHE A 42 2.32 -12.40 -13.25
N PRO A 43 2.88 -11.99 -14.39
CA PRO A 43 4.18 -11.32 -14.42
C PRO A 43 4.20 -10.08 -13.51
N SER A 44 5.12 -10.05 -12.55
CA SER A 44 5.39 -8.90 -11.71
C SER A 44 6.19 -7.87 -12.50
N THR A 45 5.74 -6.62 -12.52
CA THR A 45 6.46 -5.53 -13.19
C THR A 45 7.73 -5.18 -12.43
N LYS A 46 8.74 -4.64 -13.13
CA LYS A 46 9.98 -4.16 -12.48
C LYS A 46 9.68 -3.14 -11.38
N THR A 47 8.72 -2.24 -11.66
CA THR A 47 8.28 -1.21 -10.71
C THR A 47 7.64 -1.80 -9.47
N ARG A 48 6.81 -2.84 -9.59
CA ARG A 48 6.22 -3.53 -8.43
C ARG A 48 7.31 -4.16 -7.57
N ARG A 49 8.19 -4.98 -8.16
CA ARG A 49 9.32 -5.60 -7.42
C ARG A 49 10.16 -4.58 -6.67
N ALA A 50 10.43 -3.42 -7.27
CA ALA A 50 11.21 -2.36 -6.63
C ALA A 50 10.44 -1.61 -5.52
N ALA A 51 9.11 -1.65 -5.51
CA ALA A 51 8.28 -1.00 -4.50
C ALA A 51 8.05 -1.86 -3.25
N ILE A 52 7.93 -3.18 -3.41
CA ILE A 52 7.61 -4.12 -2.30
C ILE A 52 8.53 -3.92 -1.08
N PRO A 53 9.86 -3.82 -1.22
CA PRO A 53 10.72 -3.68 -0.04
C PRO A 53 10.43 -2.42 0.76
N PHE A 54 10.07 -1.32 0.10
CA PHE A 54 9.67 -0.08 0.78
C PHE A 54 8.29 -0.19 1.40
N HIS A 55 7.35 -0.81 0.69
CA HIS A 55 5.99 -1.05 1.17
C HIS A 55 5.97 -1.89 2.47
N ASP A 56 6.77 -2.95 2.53
CA ASP A 56 6.90 -3.76 3.75
C ASP A 56 7.55 -2.96 4.89
N LEU A 57 8.55 -2.13 4.60
CA LEU A 57 9.09 -1.19 5.61
C LEU A 57 8.05 -0.16 6.06
N HIS A 58 7.17 0.29 5.16
CA HIS A 58 6.08 1.19 5.52
C HIS A 58 5.07 0.52 6.46
N HIS A 59 4.77 -0.78 6.32
CA HIS A 59 3.97 -1.53 7.31
C HIS A 59 4.63 -1.50 8.68
N VAL A 60 5.93 -1.81 8.76
CA VAL A 60 6.70 -1.76 10.01
C VAL A 60 6.67 -0.37 10.64
N LEU A 61 6.90 0.67 9.84
CA LEU A 61 6.97 2.05 10.31
C LEU A 61 5.63 2.60 10.77
N THR A 62 4.56 2.30 10.03
CA THR A 62 3.21 2.83 10.30
C THR A 62 2.44 2.01 11.33
N GLY A 63 2.73 0.71 11.44
CA GLY A 63 2.00 -0.25 12.26
C GLY A 63 0.70 -0.77 11.64
N TYR A 64 0.39 -0.41 10.38
CA TYR A 64 -0.75 -0.99 9.68
C TYR A 64 -0.51 -2.47 9.38
N GLN A 65 -1.53 -3.29 9.60
CA GLN A 65 -1.41 -4.74 9.51
C GLN A 65 -1.58 -5.23 8.07
N ALA A 66 -0.97 -6.36 7.69
CA ALA A 66 -1.17 -7.00 6.39
C ALA A 66 -2.53 -7.74 6.32
N THR A 67 -3.60 -6.97 6.49
CA THR A 67 -5.00 -7.41 6.42
C THR A 67 -5.72 -6.57 5.37
N PRO A 68 -6.84 -6.99 4.79
CA PRO A 68 -7.52 -6.18 3.76
C PRO A 68 -7.84 -4.74 4.20
N ILE A 69 -8.15 -4.52 5.48
CA ILE A 69 -8.35 -3.17 6.02
C ILE A 69 -7.01 -2.42 6.19
N GLY A 70 -5.99 -3.10 6.71
CA GLY A 70 -4.67 -2.47 6.91
C GLY A 70 -3.95 -2.17 5.59
N GLU A 71 -4.15 -2.97 4.54
CA GLU A 71 -3.76 -2.68 3.16
C GLU A 71 -4.44 -1.38 2.66
N GLY A 72 -5.70 -1.18 3.02
CA GLY A 72 -6.39 0.07 2.72
C GLY A 72 -5.88 1.26 3.51
N GLU A 73 -5.49 1.08 4.78
CA GLU A 73 -4.86 2.13 5.59
C GLU A 73 -3.50 2.54 5.01
N ILE A 74 -2.62 1.56 4.75
CA ILE A 74 -1.30 1.85 4.18
C ILE A 74 -1.42 2.40 2.76
N GLY A 75 -2.34 1.88 1.94
CA GLY A 75 -2.57 2.40 0.60
C GLY A 75 -3.01 3.86 0.61
N ALA A 76 -3.92 4.23 1.52
CA ALA A 76 -4.33 5.62 1.70
C ALA A 76 -3.17 6.52 2.19
N TRP A 77 -2.34 6.02 3.10
CA TRP A 77 -1.16 6.73 3.60
C TRP A 77 -0.08 6.91 2.52
N GLU A 78 0.18 5.90 1.71
CA GLU A 78 1.15 5.94 0.61
C GLU A 78 0.70 6.83 -0.55
N ILE A 79 -0.60 6.88 -0.84
CA ILE A 79 -1.17 7.86 -1.80
C ILE A 79 -0.94 9.28 -1.28
N ALA A 80 -1.22 9.52 0.01
CA ALA A 80 -1.14 10.85 0.61
C ALA A 80 0.30 11.39 0.72
N THR A 81 1.26 10.51 1.02
CA THR A 81 2.70 10.79 1.06
C THR A 81 3.34 10.78 -0.34
N GLY A 82 2.71 10.09 -1.30
CA GLY A 82 3.07 10.00 -2.71
C GLY A 82 3.94 8.79 -3.05
N CYS A 83 3.56 8.03 -4.08
CA CYS A 83 4.28 6.82 -4.53
C CYS A 83 5.43 7.10 -5.53
N ARG A 84 5.71 8.38 -5.85
CA ARG A 84 6.78 8.82 -6.77
C ARG A 84 6.78 8.04 -8.09
N LYS A 85 7.93 7.48 -8.49
CA LYS A 85 8.13 6.70 -9.73
C LYS A 85 7.47 5.32 -9.70
N PHE A 86 6.95 4.88 -8.55
CA PHE A 86 6.35 3.56 -8.39
C PHE A 86 4.90 3.55 -8.85
N TRP A 87 4.67 3.63 -10.17
CA TRP A 87 3.32 3.60 -10.78
C TRP A 87 2.46 2.41 -10.31
N ALA A 88 3.07 1.24 -10.09
CA ALA A 88 2.36 0.08 -9.56
C ALA A 88 1.81 0.33 -8.15
N GLY A 89 2.55 1.07 -7.31
CA GLY A 89 2.10 1.50 -5.99
C GLY A 89 0.86 2.39 -6.08
N TRP A 90 0.85 3.38 -6.98
CA TRP A 90 -0.33 4.24 -7.20
C TRP A 90 -1.60 3.43 -7.52
N VAL A 91 -1.51 2.50 -8.46
CA VAL A 91 -2.66 1.68 -8.90
C VAL A 91 -3.12 0.73 -7.79
N LEU A 92 -2.20 0.01 -7.14
CA LEU A 92 -2.53 -0.97 -6.11
C LEU A 92 -3.09 -0.30 -4.86
N ASN A 93 -2.52 0.84 -4.46
CA ASN A 93 -3.00 1.60 -3.31
C ASN A 93 -4.40 2.18 -3.54
N LEU A 94 -4.74 2.57 -4.78
CA LEU A 94 -6.09 3.02 -5.11
C LEU A 94 -7.12 1.90 -5.00
N PHE A 95 -6.77 0.68 -5.40
CA PHE A 95 -7.60 -0.49 -5.16
C PHE A 95 -7.72 -0.77 -3.66
N ALA A 96 -6.61 -0.88 -2.93
CA ALA A 96 -6.64 -1.20 -1.50
C ALA A 96 -7.45 -0.17 -0.69
N MET A 97 -7.21 1.12 -0.94
CA MET A 97 -7.96 2.23 -0.31
C MET A 97 -9.45 2.13 -0.61
N GLY A 98 -9.84 1.94 -1.87
CA GLY A 98 -11.25 1.84 -2.26
C GLY A 98 -11.94 0.59 -1.73
N PHE A 99 -11.23 -0.54 -1.69
CA PHE A 99 -11.72 -1.78 -1.09
C PHE A 99 -12.02 -1.62 0.40
N ALA A 100 -11.11 -1.02 1.17
CA ALA A 100 -11.26 -0.92 2.62
C ALA A 100 -12.25 0.18 3.06
N LEU A 101 -12.50 1.18 2.21
CA LEU A 101 -13.29 2.36 2.57
C LEU A 101 -14.71 2.05 3.06
N PRO A 102 -15.51 1.15 2.43
CA PRO A 102 -16.84 0.79 2.92
C PRO A 102 -16.83 0.10 4.28
N PHE A 103 -15.74 -0.60 4.62
CA PHE A 103 -15.63 -1.39 5.85
C PHE A 103 -15.01 -0.60 7.02
N ALA A 104 -14.08 0.30 6.73
CA ALA A 104 -13.30 1.01 7.74
C ALA A 104 -13.05 2.49 7.37
N PRO A 105 -14.09 3.28 7.06
CA PRO A 105 -13.93 4.61 6.47
C PRO A 105 -13.12 5.57 7.36
N ARG A 106 -13.36 5.53 8.68
CA ARG A 106 -12.65 6.38 9.65
C ARG A 106 -11.15 6.05 9.72
N ARG A 107 -10.79 4.77 9.61
CA ARG A 107 -9.41 4.29 9.65
C ARG A 107 -8.65 4.69 8.40
N VAL A 108 -9.24 4.42 7.23
CA VAL A 108 -8.70 4.82 5.92
C VAL A 108 -8.52 6.34 5.85
N TYR A 109 -9.53 7.12 6.28
CA TYR A 109 -9.43 8.57 6.33
C TYR A 109 -8.30 9.03 7.26
N ARG A 110 -8.22 8.51 8.49
CA ARG A 110 -7.16 8.86 9.44
C ARG A 110 -5.77 8.53 8.88
N ALA A 111 -5.62 7.40 8.20
CA ALA A 111 -4.36 7.01 7.58
C ALA A 111 -3.95 7.95 6.44
N PHE A 112 -4.90 8.36 5.61
CA PHE A 112 -4.68 9.40 4.60
C PHE A 112 -4.22 10.72 5.22
N ILE A 113 -4.91 11.20 6.26
CA ILE A 113 -4.52 12.44 6.96
C ILE A 113 -3.12 12.29 7.56
N ARG A 114 -2.80 11.17 8.22
CA ARG A 114 -1.44 10.90 8.69
C ARG A 114 -0.42 11.05 7.56
N GLY A 115 -0.72 10.53 6.37
CA GLY A 115 0.17 10.61 5.22
C GLY A 115 0.30 12.01 4.62
N ARG A 116 -0.74 12.85 4.71
CA ARG A 116 -0.68 14.25 4.30
C ARG A 116 0.30 15.08 5.13
N HIS A 117 0.56 14.62 6.35
CA HIS A 117 1.39 15.29 7.35
C HIS A 117 2.65 14.48 7.71
N SER A 118 3.04 13.53 6.86
CA SER A 118 4.26 12.73 7.03
C SER A 118 5.00 12.56 5.69
N THR A 119 6.13 11.88 5.70
CA THR A 119 6.86 11.47 4.49
C THR A 119 7.07 9.95 4.47
N ASN A 120 7.56 9.41 3.35
CA ASN A 120 7.77 7.98 3.15
C ASN A 120 9.16 7.67 2.55
N LEU A 121 9.49 6.39 2.42
CA LEU A 121 10.80 5.92 1.95
C LEU A 121 10.89 5.76 0.42
N TYR A 122 9.83 6.01 -0.35
CA TYR A 122 9.91 5.85 -1.80
C TYR A 122 10.91 6.80 -2.48
N GLY A 123 11.36 7.85 -1.79
CA GLY A 123 12.42 8.74 -2.24
C GLY A 123 13.83 8.30 -1.89
N SER A 124 13.98 7.23 -1.12
CA SER A 124 15.24 6.74 -0.60
C SER A 124 15.80 5.62 -1.47
N GLU A 125 17.09 5.34 -1.30
CA GLU A 125 17.73 4.14 -1.84
C GLU A 125 17.53 2.98 -0.85
N TYR A 126 17.22 1.79 -1.36
CA TYR A 126 17.08 0.60 -0.53
C TYR A 126 18.46 -0.02 -0.34
N THR A 127 19.13 0.36 0.75
CA THR A 127 20.51 -0.06 1.06
C THR A 127 20.61 -0.75 2.42
N GLU A 128 21.74 -1.39 2.67
CA GLU A 128 22.01 -2.04 3.96
C GLU A 128 22.10 -1.00 5.09
N GLU A 129 22.57 0.21 4.80
CA GLU A 129 22.62 1.35 5.72
C GLU A 129 21.21 1.84 6.08
N LEU A 130 20.30 1.91 5.10
CA LEU A 130 18.89 2.20 5.39
C LEU A 130 18.34 1.16 6.37
N LEU A 131 18.54 -0.12 6.07
CA LEU A 131 18.02 -1.23 6.86
C LEU A 131 18.63 -1.31 8.28
N ALA A 132 19.86 -0.82 8.47
CA ALA A 132 20.51 -0.76 9.78
C ALA A 132 20.00 0.38 10.67
N THR A 133 19.20 1.30 10.14
CA THR A 133 18.67 2.43 10.92
C THR A 133 17.64 1.95 11.97
N ASP A 134 17.66 2.55 13.17
CA ASP A 134 16.66 2.29 14.21
C ASP A 134 15.24 2.71 13.73
N ILE A 135 14.24 1.89 14.06
CA ILE A 135 12.85 2.12 13.67
C ILE A 135 12.31 3.42 14.24
N ASN A 136 12.61 3.75 15.51
CA ASN A 136 12.08 4.94 16.14
C ASN A 136 12.75 6.20 15.60
N ASP A 137 14.04 6.15 15.31
CA ASP A 137 14.77 7.21 14.62
C ASP A 137 14.15 7.48 13.25
N MET A 138 13.87 6.41 12.49
CA MET A 138 13.21 6.55 11.18
C MET A 138 11.78 7.07 11.31
N ARG A 139 10.99 6.61 12.30
CA ARG A 139 9.66 7.15 12.56
C ARG A 139 9.70 8.64 12.90
N ARG A 140 10.69 9.12 13.65
CA ARG A 140 10.86 10.55 13.92
C ARG A 140 11.21 11.30 12.64
N LYS A 141 12.17 10.81 11.86
CA LYS A 141 12.59 11.41 10.58
C LYS A 141 11.44 11.55 9.58
N LEU A 142 10.53 10.58 9.55
CA LEU A 142 9.39 10.57 8.63
C LEU A 142 8.16 11.34 9.13
N GLY A 143 8.18 11.87 10.37
CA GLY A 143 7.02 12.54 10.98
C GLY A 143 5.93 11.56 11.44
N LEU A 144 6.29 10.30 11.74
CA LEU A 144 5.35 9.25 12.15
C LEU A 144 5.21 9.09 13.68
N SER A 145 6.04 9.80 14.45
CA SER A 145 6.03 9.78 15.93
C SER A 145 5.06 10.81 16.53
N GLU A 146 4.62 11.77 15.72
CA GLU A 146 3.67 12.81 16.15
C GLU A 146 2.23 12.30 16.07
N GLU A 147 1.35 12.90 16.87
CA GLU A 147 -0.08 12.63 16.74
C GLU A 147 -0.61 13.10 15.39
N VAL A 148 -1.55 12.34 14.83
CA VAL A 148 -2.19 12.72 13.56
C VAL A 148 -2.96 14.03 13.78
N PRO A 149 -2.62 15.12 13.06
CA PRO A 149 -3.27 16.40 13.27
C PRO A 149 -4.72 16.37 12.79
N LYS A 150 -5.51 17.35 13.24
CA LYS A 150 -6.87 17.55 12.71
C LYS A 150 -6.81 17.89 11.23
N ALA A 151 -7.65 17.22 10.44
CA ALA A 151 -7.71 17.42 9.00
C ALA A 151 -8.04 18.86 8.60
N THR A 152 -7.22 19.43 7.73
CA THR A 152 -7.45 20.77 7.17
C THR A 152 -8.43 20.73 5.98
N GLY A 153 -8.89 21.90 5.54
CA GLY A 153 -9.71 22.02 4.32
C GLY A 153 -9.03 21.43 3.07
N PRO A 154 -7.75 21.75 2.80
CA PRO A 154 -6.96 21.11 1.74
C PRO A 154 -6.90 19.58 1.86
N ASP A 155 -6.73 19.03 3.07
CA ASP A 155 -6.66 17.57 3.25
C ASP A 155 -7.97 16.88 2.88
N LYS A 156 -9.11 17.49 3.24
CA LYS A 156 -10.44 16.98 2.87
C LYS A 156 -10.64 16.98 1.35
N ARG A 157 -10.22 18.05 0.67
CA ARG A 157 -10.29 18.11 -0.81
C ARG A 157 -9.40 17.07 -1.47
N ALA A 158 -8.17 16.91 -0.96
CA ALA A 158 -7.25 15.89 -1.46
C ALA A 158 -7.83 14.48 -1.28
N PHE A 159 -8.39 14.18 -0.09
CA PHE A 159 -9.04 12.90 0.16
C PHE A 159 -10.22 12.65 -0.80
N ALA A 160 -11.08 13.64 -1.00
CA ALA A 160 -12.22 13.54 -1.92
C ALA A 160 -11.76 13.30 -3.37
N PHE A 161 -10.69 13.99 -3.80
CA PHE A 161 -10.10 13.78 -5.12
C PHE A 161 -9.58 12.35 -5.30
N TRP A 162 -8.80 11.84 -4.35
CA TRP A 162 -8.26 10.48 -4.41
C TRP A 162 -9.36 9.41 -4.31
N LEU A 163 -10.42 9.69 -3.55
CA LEU A 163 -11.61 8.84 -3.51
C LEU A 163 -12.30 8.80 -4.87
N ALA A 164 -12.47 9.94 -5.55
CA ALA A 164 -13.06 9.98 -6.89
C ALA A 164 -12.20 9.19 -7.89
N LEU A 165 -10.87 9.29 -7.81
CA LEU A 165 -9.97 8.49 -8.65
C LEU A 165 -10.08 6.99 -8.37
N SER A 166 -10.15 6.60 -7.09
CA SER A 166 -10.35 5.19 -6.71
C SER A 166 -11.68 4.66 -7.25
N ALA A 167 -12.78 5.41 -7.07
CA ALA A 167 -14.08 5.05 -7.63
C ALA A 167 -14.06 4.94 -9.16
N GLY A 168 -13.40 5.86 -9.85
CA GLY A 168 -13.19 5.81 -11.30
C GLY A 168 -12.43 4.56 -11.73
N GLN A 169 -11.38 4.17 -10.99
CA GLN A 169 -10.61 2.96 -11.25
C GLN A 169 -11.47 1.68 -11.11
N TYR A 170 -12.32 1.61 -10.08
CA TYR A 170 -13.27 0.49 -9.94
C TYR A 170 -14.32 0.47 -11.05
N ALA A 171 -14.84 1.63 -11.46
CA ALA A 171 -15.79 1.72 -12.57
C ALA A 171 -15.17 1.23 -13.88
N LEU A 172 -13.93 1.63 -14.19
CA LEU A 172 -13.20 1.15 -15.36
C LEU A 172 -12.97 -0.37 -15.32
N LEU A 173 -12.64 -0.92 -14.15
CA LEU A 173 -12.49 -2.37 -13.98
C LEU A 173 -13.83 -3.11 -14.17
N ALA A 174 -14.94 -2.57 -13.65
CA ALA A 174 -16.26 -3.15 -13.86
C ALA A 174 -16.63 -3.14 -15.35
N LEU A 175 -16.40 -2.02 -16.04
CA LEU A 175 -16.69 -1.90 -17.48
C LEU A 175 -15.86 -2.87 -18.32
N SER A 176 -14.58 -3.10 -17.99
CA SER A 176 -13.71 -4.02 -18.74
C SER A 176 -14.12 -5.48 -18.65
N VAL A 177 -14.92 -5.85 -17.64
CA VAL A 177 -15.48 -7.20 -17.46
C VAL A 177 -16.91 -7.29 -18.00
N LEU A 178 -17.75 -6.33 -17.64
CA LEU A 178 -19.18 -6.37 -17.93
C LEU A 178 -19.49 -6.12 -19.41
N VAL A 179 -18.74 -5.25 -20.09
CA VAL A 179 -19.00 -4.96 -21.52
C VAL A 179 -18.71 -6.18 -22.41
N PRO A 180 -17.54 -6.85 -22.34
CA PRO A 180 -17.30 -8.07 -23.11
C PRO A 180 -18.31 -9.18 -22.79
N LEU A 181 -18.68 -9.34 -21.51
CA LEU A 181 -19.68 -10.32 -21.10
C LEU A 181 -21.06 -10.02 -21.71
N ALA A 182 -21.50 -8.76 -21.69
CA ALA A 182 -22.77 -8.35 -22.29
C ALA A 182 -22.78 -8.56 -23.81
N LEU A 183 -21.68 -8.25 -24.50
CA LEU A 183 -21.53 -8.49 -25.93
C LEU A 183 -21.52 -9.99 -26.27
N LEU A 184 -20.88 -10.82 -25.44
CA LEU A 184 -20.90 -12.27 -25.59
C LEU A 184 -22.30 -12.84 -25.38
N ILE A 185 -23.01 -12.39 -24.35
CA ILE A 185 -24.41 -12.75 -24.12
C ILE A 185 -25.23 -12.34 -25.34
N TRP A 186 -25.13 -11.08 -25.78
CA TRP A 186 -25.85 -10.59 -26.94
C TRP A 186 -25.60 -11.47 -28.18
N TRP A 187 -24.35 -11.81 -28.48
CA TRP A 187 -23.97 -12.68 -29.61
C TRP A 187 -24.50 -14.12 -29.50
N ILE A 188 -24.68 -14.65 -28.28
CA ILE A 188 -25.25 -15.99 -28.08
C ILE A 188 -26.76 -15.99 -28.33
N TRP A 189 -27.44 -14.88 -28.04
CA TRP A 189 -28.91 -14.81 -28.03
C TRP A 189 -29.54 -14.06 -29.21
N PHE A 190 -28.76 -13.34 -30.02
CA PHE A 190 -29.20 -12.57 -31.19
C PHE A 190 -28.24 -12.76 -32.37
#